data_AF-A0AAV9HLG7-F1
#
_entry.id   AF-A0AAV9HLG7-F1
#
_cell.length_a   1.000
_cell.length_b   1.000
_cell.length_c   1.000
_cell.angle_alpha   90.00
_cell.angle_beta   90.00
_cell.angle_gamma   90.00
#
_symmetry.space_group_name_H-M   'P 1'
#
loop_
_entity.id
_entity.type
_entity.pdbx_description
1 polymer ?
#
loop_
_entity_poly.entity_id
_entity_poly.type
_entity_poly.pdbx_seq_one_letter_code
_entity_poly.pdbx_strand_id
1 'polypeptide(L)'
;MDPFFGHPPPSWRVNKATGFAELVVPPRELFYHDLPEDEAEYWVSQLTSQSLKALFEGGEHAYAGWMDVPVWYIGTIEDRGLPVLAQRMSVGMAREMGGNVVHREMQTSHSPFLSKPEEIVGIILEAVEAFTGNKVGDAPARTGSGNTVAVPEARLLQPLTWFKFGLPLVFGRIVGRGILIFGFGRRMWRSVFGR
;
A
#
# COMPACT_ATOMS: atom_id res chain seq x y z
N MET A 1 -1.49 -14.07 9.49
CA MET A 1 -2.42 -14.20 8.36
C MET A 1 -1.52 -14.33 7.16
N ASP A 2 -1.71 -15.36 6.34
CA ASP A 2 -0.87 -15.66 5.18
C ASP A 2 -1.56 -15.10 3.94
N PRO A 3 -1.25 -13.86 3.52
CA PRO A 3 -1.94 -13.21 2.40
C PRO A 3 -1.67 -13.90 1.05
N PHE A 4 -0.71 -14.82 1.00
CA PHE A 4 -0.27 -15.48 -0.21
C PHE A 4 -0.61 -16.97 -0.24
N PHE A 5 -1.33 -17.49 0.76
CA PHE A 5 -1.66 -18.91 0.89
C PHE A 5 -0.43 -19.83 0.74
N GLY A 6 0.73 -19.38 1.25
CA GLY A 6 1.99 -20.10 1.22
C GLY A 6 2.77 -19.98 -0.09
N HIS A 7 2.27 -19.21 -1.05
CA HIS A 7 2.86 -19.02 -2.37
C HIS A 7 3.37 -17.58 -2.55
N PRO A 8 4.60 -17.27 -2.12
CA PRO A 8 5.13 -15.92 -2.27
C PRO A 8 5.18 -15.50 -3.75
N PRO A 9 5.14 -14.20 -4.04
CA PRO A 9 5.45 -13.67 -5.36
C PRO A 9 6.80 -14.19 -5.88
N PRO A 10 6.98 -14.31 -7.22
CA PRO A 10 8.18 -14.90 -7.81
C PRO A 10 9.47 -14.09 -7.58
N SER A 11 9.37 -12.88 -7.01
CA SER A 11 10.52 -12.04 -6.66
C SER A 11 11.26 -12.51 -5.41
N TRP A 12 10.69 -13.40 -4.60
CA TRP A 12 11.35 -13.94 -3.41
C TRP A 12 10.85 -15.35 -3.05
N ARG A 13 11.60 -16.04 -2.18
CA ARG A 13 11.29 -17.39 -1.70
C ARG A 13 11.25 -17.48 -0.18
N VAL A 14 10.47 -18.43 0.32
CA VAL A 14 10.40 -18.78 1.75
C VAL A 14 11.61 -19.61 2.13
N ASN A 15 12.52 -19.06 2.93
CA ASN A 15 13.64 -19.81 3.49
C ASN A 15 13.31 -20.25 4.93
N LYS A 16 12.75 -21.45 5.09
CA LYS A 16 12.38 -21.99 6.40
C LYS A 16 13.59 -22.32 7.29
N ALA A 17 14.77 -22.55 6.70
CA ALA A 17 15.98 -22.86 7.46
C ALA A 17 16.49 -21.62 8.21
N THR A 18 16.42 -20.45 7.58
CA THR A 18 16.85 -19.18 8.19
C THR A 18 15.69 -18.43 8.88
N GLY A 19 14.45 -18.71 8.51
CA GLY A 19 13.28 -17.99 9.02
C GLY A 19 13.02 -16.65 8.32
N PHE A 20 13.71 -16.38 7.20
CA PHE A 20 13.64 -15.11 6.46
C PHE A 20 13.11 -15.28 5.03
N ALA A 21 12.51 -14.21 4.50
CA ALA A 21 12.22 -14.07 3.08
C ALA A 21 13.54 -13.79 2.34
N GLU A 22 13.78 -14.53 1.25
CA GLU A 22 15.00 -14.41 0.46
C GLU A 22 14.67 -13.93 -0.94
N LEU A 23 15.19 -12.77 -1.32
CA LEU A 23 15.00 -12.20 -2.65
C LEU A 23 15.69 -13.10 -3.69
N VAL A 24 14.99 -13.37 -4.79
CA VAL A 24 15.53 -14.15 -5.93
C VAL A 24 15.73 -13.30 -7.19
N VAL A 25 15.51 -11.98 -7.06
CA VAL A 25 15.77 -10.96 -8.07
C VAL A 25 16.66 -9.85 -7.48
N PRO A 26 17.37 -9.07 -8.30
CA PRO A 26 18.18 -7.96 -7.80
C PRO A 26 17.33 -6.97 -7.00
N PRO A 27 17.72 -6.61 -5.76
CA PRO A 27 16.93 -5.70 -4.94
C PRO A 27 16.76 -4.32 -5.56
N ARG A 28 17.75 -3.85 -6.32
CA ARG A 28 17.67 -2.61 -7.11
C ARG A 28 16.50 -2.65 -8.09
N GLU A 29 16.36 -3.73 -8.86
CA GLU A 29 15.25 -3.86 -9.81
C GLU A 29 13.89 -3.87 -9.10
N LEU A 30 13.82 -4.51 -7.93
CA LEU A 30 12.59 -4.66 -7.19
C LEU A 30 12.15 -3.34 -6.53
N PHE A 31 13.08 -2.60 -5.93
CA PHE A 31 12.77 -1.50 -5.02
C PHE A 31 13.23 -0.11 -5.46
N TYR A 32 14.29 -0.01 -6.27
CA TYR A 32 15.07 1.23 -6.46
C TYR A 32 15.48 1.48 -7.91
N HIS A 33 14.73 0.95 -8.88
CA HIS A 33 15.11 1.02 -10.30
C HIS A 33 14.87 2.40 -10.95
N ASP A 34 14.29 3.34 -10.21
CA ASP A 34 14.10 4.74 -10.57
C ASP A 34 15.16 5.67 -9.95
N LEU A 35 16.15 5.12 -9.23
CA LEU A 35 17.28 5.87 -8.68
C LEU A 35 18.52 5.80 -9.59
N PRO A 36 19.42 6.79 -9.52
CA PRO A 36 20.79 6.67 -10.00
C PRO A 36 21.48 5.42 -9.45
N GLU A 37 22.42 4.86 -10.22
CA GLU A 37 23.05 3.58 -9.91
C GLU A 37 23.77 3.56 -8.57
N ASP A 38 24.60 4.57 -8.31
CA ASP A 38 25.36 4.74 -7.08
C ASP A 38 24.45 4.88 -5.85
N GLU A 39 23.37 5.66 -5.99
CA GLU A 39 22.39 5.86 -4.94
C GLU A 39 21.57 4.58 -4.67
N ALA A 40 21.17 3.87 -5.73
CA ALA A 40 20.51 2.59 -5.62
C ALA A 40 21.38 1.53 -4.94
N GLU A 41 22.66 1.43 -5.31
CA GLU A 41 23.61 0.51 -4.68
C GLU A 41 23.78 0.80 -3.19
N TYR A 42 23.88 2.08 -2.83
CA TYR A 42 23.90 2.50 -1.44
C TYR A 42 22.65 2.02 -0.71
N TRP A 43 21.44 2.29 -1.22
CA TRP A 43 20.20 1.86 -0.56
C TRP A 43 20.01 0.34 -0.52
N VAL A 44 20.47 -0.39 -1.55
CA VAL A 44 20.51 -1.86 -1.53
C VAL A 44 21.42 -2.35 -0.41
N SER A 45 22.57 -1.70 -0.16
CA SER A 45 23.48 -2.09 0.92
C SER A 45 22.88 -1.92 2.32
N GLN A 46 21.82 -1.11 2.46
CA GLN A 46 21.13 -0.87 3.73
C GLN A 46 20.00 -1.89 4.01
N LEU A 47 19.67 -2.76 3.05
CA LEU A 47 18.63 -3.77 3.22
C LEU A 47 19.02 -4.82 4.26
N THR A 48 18.04 -5.24 5.07
CA THR A 48 18.18 -6.31 6.05
C THR A 48 17.15 -7.42 5.79
N SER A 49 17.33 -8.58 6.42
CA SER A 49 16.46 -9.74 6.18
C SER A 49 15.06 -9.54 6.76
N GLN A 50 14.03 -9.83 5.96
CA GLN A 50 12.62 -9.73 6.37
C GLN A 50 12.13 -11.05 6.99
N SER A 51 11.62 -11.02 8.22
CA SER A 51 11.16 -12.22 8.93
C SER A 51 9.92 -12.86 8.29
N LEU A 52 9.94 -14.17 8.07
CA LEU A 52 8.77 -14.92 7.59
C LEU A 52 7.62 -14.90 8.60
N LYS A 53 7.94 -14.89 9.90
CA LYS A 53 6.93 -14.85 10.96
C LYS A 53 6.04 -13.59 10.84
N ALA A 54 6.67 -12.43 10.60
CA ALA A 54 5.96 -11.18 10.39
C ALA A 54 5.05 -11.22 9.15
N LEU A 55 5.48 -11.90 8.08
CA LEU A 55 4.72 -12.00 6.82
C LEU A 55 3.55 -13.00 6.88
N PHE A 56 3.69 -14.11 7.60
CA PHE A 56 2.76 -15.25 7.49
C PHE A 56 1.92 -15.48 8.76
N GLU A 57 2.50 -15.34 9.95
CA GLU A 57 1.79 -15.69 11.20
C GLU A 57 0.81 -14.58 11.60
N GLY A 58 1.15 -13.32 11.32
CA GLY A 58 0.42 -12.15 11.82
C GLY A 58 0.51 -12.02 13.35
N GLY A 59 -0.17 -11.02 13.90
CA GLY A 59 -0.18 -10.77 15.35
C GLY A 59 -1.58 -10.44 15.86
N GLU A 60 -1.75 -10.53 17.18
CA GLU A 60 -2.87 -9.87 17.85
C GLU A 60 -2.64 -8.36 17.78
N HIS A 61 -3.64 -7.63 17.31
CA HIS A 61 -3.61 -6.18 17.28
C HIS A 61 -4.55 -5.69 18.38
N ALA A 62 -4.04 -4.86 19.28
CA ALA A 62 -4.87 -4.29 20.35
C ALA A 62 -5.98 -3.40 19.78
N TYR A 63 -5.69 -2.67 18.69
CA TYR A 63 -6.59 -1.68 18.12
C TYR A 63 -6.20 -1.35 16.66
N ALA A 64 -7.20 -1.13 15.81
CA ALA A 64 -7.05 -0.81 14.39
C ALA A 64 -7.26 0.68 14.14
N GLY A 65 -6.34 1.54 14.61
CA GLY A 65 -6.53 3.01 14.58
C GLY A 65 -6.75 3.63 13.20
N TRP A 66 -6.31 2.95 12.14
CA TRP A 66 -6.58 3.34 10.75
C TRP A 66 -8.09 3.36 10.38
N MET A 67 -8.94 2.75 11.21
CA MET A 67 -10.40 2.79 11.06
C MET A 67 -11.01 4.12 11.51
N ASP A 68 -10.35 4.84 12.42
CA ASP A 68 -10.94 5.97 13.14
C ASP A 68 -10.31 7.32 12.74
N VAL A 69 -9.29 7.32 11.88
CA VAL A 69 -8.65 8.53 11.36
C VAL A 69 -8.57 8.50 9.83
N PRO A 70 -8.51 9.67 9.16
CA PRO A 70 -8.17 9.71 7.74
C PRO A 70 -6.79 9.11 7.49
N VAL A 71 -6.71 8.14 6.57
CA VAL A 71 -5.48 7.48 6.17
C VAL A 71 -5.12 7.90 4.76
N TRP A 72 -3.86 8.24 4.55
CA TRP A 72 -3.33 8.54 3.23
C TRP A 72 -2.52 7.36 2.73
N TYR A 73 -2.87 6.89 1.53
CA TYR A 73 -2.16 5.83 0.83
C TYR A 73 -1.51 6.41 -0.42
N ILE A 74 -0.21 6.23 -0.56
CA ILE A 74 0.58 6.64 -1.72
C ILE A 74 0.91 5.38 -2.50
N GLY A 75 0.26 5.22 -3.65
CA GLY A 75 0.50 4.14 -4.56
C GLY A 75 1.65 4.44 -5.53
N THR A 76 2.40 3.41 -5.88
CA THR A 76 3.63 3.48 -6.68
C THR A 76 3.40 2.70 -7.98
N ILE A 77 3.27 3.41 -9.10
CA ILE A 77 2.79 2.81 -10.36
C ILE A 77 3.78 1.81 -10.95
N GLU A 78 5.08 2.03 -10.76
CA GLU A 78 6.16 1.21 -11.33
C GLU A 78 6.69 0.17 -10.34
N ASP A 79 6.03 0.01 -9.20
CA ASP A 79 6.43 -0.94 -8.17
C ASP A 79 6.37 -2.38 -8.65
N ARG A 80 7.55 -3.03 -8.62
CA ARG A 80 7.73 -4.43 -9.01
C ARG A 80 7.64 -5.39 -7.82
N GLY A 81 7.74 -4.88 -6.59
CA GLY A 81 7.60 -5.65 -5.36
C GLY A 81 6.14 -5.84 -4.95
N LEU A 82 5.36 -4.78 -5.06
CA LEU A 82 3.91 -4.78 -4.83
C LEU A 82 3.20 -4.14 -6.03
N PRO A 83 2.75 -4.94 -7.02
CA PRO A 83 2.13 -4.40 -8.23
C PRO A 83 0.99 -3.44 -7.93
N VAL A 84 0.90 -2.32 -8.67
CA VAL A 84 -0.12 -1.27 -8.46
C VAL A 84 -1.57 -1.80 -8.41
N LEU A 85 -1.85 -2.89 -9.12
CA LEU A 85 -3.14 -3.56 -9.06
C LEU A 85 -3.47 -4.06 -7.64
N ALA A 86 -2.52 -4.70 -6.97
CA ALA A 86 -2.65 -5.18 -5.60
C ALA A 86 -2.79 -4.02 -4.60
N GLN A 87 -2.07 -2.92 -4.84
CA GLN A 87 -2.20 -1.69 -4.06
C GLN A 87 -3.63 -1.12 -4.15
N ARG A 88 -4.17 -0.96 -5.36
CA ARG A 88 -5.55 -0.50 -5.60
C ARG A 88 -6.59 -1.43 -4.98
N MET A 89 -6.41 -2.76 -5.08
CA MET A 89 -7.28 -3.72 -4.42
C MET A 89 -7.26 -3.56 -2.90
N SER A 90 -6.09 -3.35 -2.30
CA SER A 90 -5.94 -3.13 -0.86
C SER A 90 -6.67 -1.86 -0.40
N VAL A 91 -6.60 -0.77 -1.18
CA VAL A 91 -7.36 0.46 -0.92
C VAL A 91 -8.87 0.21 -1.01
N GLY A 92 -9.33 -0.55 -2.02
CA GLY A 92 -10.74 -0.93 -2.16
C GLY A 92 -11.25 -1.75 -0.97
N MET A 93 -10.44 -2.71 -0.52
CA MET A 93 -10.72 -3.54 0.66
C MET A 93 -10.81 -2.69 1.93
N ALA A 94 -9.82 -1.83 2.19
CA ALA A 94 -9.80 -0.97 3.36
C ALA A 94 -11.03 -0.04 3.42
N ARG A 95 -11.43 0.54 2.27
CA ARG A 95 -12.63 1.37 2.16
C ARG A 95 -13.92 0.59 2.44
N GLU A 96 -14.06 -0.64 1.94
CA GLU A 96 -15.25 -1.47 2.24
C GLU A 96 -15.32 -1.85 3.71
N MET A 97 -14.16 -2.08 4.33
CA MET A 97 -14.10 -2.41 5.76
C MET A 97 -14.51 -1.23 6.66
N GLY A 98 -14.68 -0.03 6.09
CA GLY A 98 -15.10 1.19 6.78
C GLY A 98 -13.99 2.24 6.97
N GLY A 99 -12.78 1.99 6.46
CA GLY A 99 -11.66 2.91 6.59
C GLY A 99 -11.79 4.13 5.67
N ASN A 100 -11.43 5.31 6.18
CA ASN A 100 -11.37 6.55 5.40
C ASN A 100 -9.99 6.69 4.72
N VAL A 101 -9.87 6.13 3.52
CA VAL A 101 -8.58 6.13 2.78
C VAL A 101 -8.59 7.14 1.63
N VAL A 102 -7.74 8.15 1.73
CA VAL A 102 -7.35 9.03 0.63
C VAL A 102 -6.22 8.37 -0.17
N HIS A 103 -6.36 8.30 -1.50
CA HIS A 103 -5.41 7.61 -2.37
C HIS A 103 -4.77 8.62 -3.34
N ARG A 104 -3.44 8.59 -3.43
CA ARG A 104 -2.62 9.28 -4.43
C ARG A 104 -1.73 8.25 -5.11
N GLU A 105 -1.43 8.41 -6.39
CA GLU A 105 -0.51 7.53 -7.13
C GLU A 105 0.65 8.34 -7.72
N MET A 106 1.85 7.78 -7.68
CA MET A 106 3.08 8.39 -8.19
C MET A 106 3.74 7.46 -9.21
N GLN A 107 4.34 8.04 -10.24
CA GLN A 107 5.12 7.31 -11.25
C GLN A 107 6.53 7.03 -10.73
N THR A 108 6.64 6.14 -9.74
CA THR A 108 7.88 5.76 -9.07
C THR A 108 7.95 4.25 -8.86
N SER A 109 9.15 3.77 -8.49
CA SER A 109 9.36 2.44 -7.92
C SER A 109 8.82 2.35 -6.47
N HIS A 110 9.28 1.39 -5.68
CA HIS A 110 8.76 1.05 -4.35
C HIS A 110 8.95 2.15 -3.30
N SER A 111 9.98 3.00 -3.43
CA SER A 111 10.38 3.98 -2.41
C SER A 111 10.35 5.43 -2.93
N PRO A 112 9.15 6.03 -3.11
CA PRO A 112 9.00 7.34 -3.75
C PRO A 112 9.68 8.49 -2.99
N PHE A 113 9.91 8.34 -1.69
CA PHE A 113 10.60 9.34 -0.86
C PHE A 113 12.10 9.46 -1.17
N LEU A 114 12.67 8.51 -1.92
CA LEU A 114 14.05 8.60 -2.41
C LEU A 114 14.10 9.28 -3.79
N SER A 115 13.23 8.89 -4.72
CA SER A 115 13.28 9.38 -6.11
C SER A 115 12.52 10.68 -6.35
N LYS A 116 11.51 10.98 -5.52
CA LYS A 116 10.58 12.12 -5.64
C LYS A 116 10.28 12.74 -4.26
N PRO A 117 11.31 13.19 -3.51
CA PRO A 117 11.12 13.67 -2.15
C PRO A 117 10.23 14.92 -2.07
N GLU A 118 10.33 15.85 -3.02
CA GLU A 118 9.52 17.07 -3.04
C GLU A 118 8.02 16.76 -3.22
N GLU A 119 7.67 15.85 -4.13
CA GLU A 119 6.29 15.43 -4.32
C GLU A 119 5.73 14.71 -3.08
N ILE A 120 6.54 13.86 -2.43
CA ILE A 120 6.16 13.20 -1.18
C ILE A 120 5.90 14.21 -0.07
N VAL A 121 6.78 15.20 0.09
CA VAL A 121 6.58 16.30 1.05
C VAL A 121 5.27 17.03 0.75
N GLY A 122 4.96 17.29 -0.53
CA GLY A 122 3.69 17.88 -0.95
C GLY A 122 2.47 17.08 -0.48
N ILE A 123 2.47 15.75 -0.65
CA ILE A 123 1.37 14.88 -0.21
C ILE A 123 1.27 14.85 1.32
N ILE A 124 2.40 14.81 2.03
CA ILE A 124 2.42 14.83 3.50
C ILE A 124 1.82 16.14 4.02
N LEU A 125 2.21 17.28 3.44
CA LEU A 125 1.64 18.58 3.80
C LEU A 125 0.14 18.62 3.53
N GLU A 126 -0.31 18.12 2.37
CA GLU A 126 -1.75 18.00 2.06
C GLU A 126 -2.49 17.17 3.12
N ALA A 127 -1.90 16.06 3.57
CA ALA A 127 -2.48 15.22 4.62
C ALA A 127 -2.57 15.94 5.97
N VAL A 128 -1.54 16.70 6.34
CA VAL A 128 -1.52 17.51 7.58
C VAL A 128 -2.56 18.62 7.52
N GLU A 129 -2.69 19.32 6.39
CA GLU A 129 -3.71 20.35 6.20
C GLU A 129 -5.11 19.76 6.29
N ALA A 130 -5.35 18.62 5.64
CA ALA A 130 -6.64 17.92 5.70
C ALA A 130 -7.00 17.44 7.11
N PHE A 131 -5.99 17.04 7.90
CA PHE A 131 -6.20 16.58 9.27
C PHE A 131 -6.42 17.74 10.26
N THR A 132 -5.66 18.82 10.13
CA THR A 132 -5.68 19.95 11.09
C THR A 132 -6.69 21.03 10.74
N GLY A 133 -7.13 21.12 9.48
CA GLY A 133 -7.96 22.21 8.97
C GLY A 133 -7.22 23.54 8.80
N ASN A 134 -5.90 23.57 9.08
CA ASN A 134 -5.06 24.75 8.97
C ASN A 134 -4.12 24.62 7.78
N LYS A 135 -3.81 25.74 7.12
CA LYS A 135 -2.76 25.77 6.10
C LYS A 135 -1.40 25.64 6.75
N VAL A 136 -0.52 24.81 6.17
CA VAL A 136 0.85 24.64 6.68
C VAL A 136 1.77 25.65 5.98
N GLY A 137 1.73 26.91 6.46
CA GLY A 137 2.67 28.00 6.11
C GLY A 137 2.88 28.27 4.61
N ASP A 138 3.84 29.13 4.29
CA ASP A 138 4.33 29.32 2.92
C ASP A 138 5.21 28.13 2.55
N ALA A 139 4.61 26.95 2.39
CA ALA A 139 5.28 25.82 1.75
C ALA A 139 5.88 26.32 0.43
N PRO A 140 7.13 25.94 0.09
CA PRO A 140 7.75 26.37 -1.15
C PRO A 140 6.73 26.14 -2.25
N ALA A 141 6.48 27.21 -3.01
CA ALA A 141 5.45 27.26 -4.04
C ALA A 141 5.41 25.93 -4.78
N ARG A 142 4.22 25.48 -5.18
CA ARG A 142 3.95 24.26 -5.97
C ARG A 142 4.67 24.28 -7.33
N THR A 143 5.99 24.47 -7.35
CA THR A 143 6.87 24.61 -8.50
C THR A 143 7.19 23.20 -8.97
N GLY A 144 6.21 22.60 -9.63
CA GLY A 144 6.31 21.23 -10.13
C GLY A 144 4.98 20.48 -10.23
N SER A 145 3.84 21.08 -9.85
CA SER A 145 2.50 20.47 -9.95
C SER A 145 1.98 20.38 -11.39
N GLY A 146 2.79 19.86 -12.31
CA GLY A 146 2.37 19.38 -13.62
C GLY A 146 2.48 17.86 -13.66
N ASN A 147 1.37 17.18 -13.38
CA ASN A 147 1.11 15.77 -13.74
C ASN A 147 1.83 14.60 -13.02
N THR A 148 2.66 14.79 -11.99
CA THR A 148 3.40 13.65 -11.38
C THR A 148 2.63 12.85 -10.33
N VAL A 149 1.66 13.47 -9.64
CA VAL A 149 0.81 12.81 -8.64
C VAL A 149 -0.62 12.69 -9.17
N ALA A 150 -1.09 11.46 -9.36
CA ALA A 150 -2.43 11.16 -9.87
C ALA A 150 -3.41 10.85 -8.73
N VAL A 151 -4.68 11.22 -8.91
CA VAL A 151 -5.77 10.75 -8.05
C VAL A 151 -6.49 9.60 -8.78
N PRO A 152 -6.38 8.36 -8.30
CA PRO A 152 -6.99 7.20 -8.96
C PRO A 152 -8.50 7.18 -8.74
N GLU A 153 -9.23 7.65 -9.75
CA GLU A 153 -10.69 7.77 -9.74
C GLU A 153 -11.31 7.22 -11.03
N ALA A 154 -12.45 6.53 -10.87
CA ALA A 154 -13.30 6.17 -11.99
C ALA A 154 -14.16 7.38 -12.38
N ARG A 155 -13.87 7.99 -13.52
CA ARG A 155 -14.57 9.17 -14.03
C ARG A 155 -15.66 8.74 -15.01
N LEU A 156 -16.89 9.21 -14.81
CA LEU A 156 -18.07 8.77 -15.58
C LEU A 156 -17.89 8.85 -17.10
N LEU A 157 -17.26 9.92 -17.60
CA LEU A 157 -17.09 10.15 -19.04
C LEU A 157 -15.79 9.54 -19.61
N GLN A 158 -15.03 8.78 -18.83
CA GLN A 158 -13.78 8.15 -19.27
C GLN A 158 -13.78 6.66 -18.98
N PRO A 159 -14.42 5.82 -19.83
CA PRO A 159 -14.61 4.39 -19.56
C PRO A 159 -13.31 3.62 -19.24
N LEU A 160 -12.18 4.01 -19.84
CA LEU A 160 -10.88 3.41 -19.53
C LEU A 160 -10.49 3.54 -18.04
N THR A 161 -10.90 4.62 -17.37
CA THR A 161 -10.65 4.82 -15.93
C THR A 161 -11.46 3.85 -15.07
N TRP A 162 -12.60 3.35 -15.56
CA TRP A 162 -13.40 2.36 -14.86
C TRP A 162 -12.67 1.02 -14.84
N PHE A 163 -12.06 0.64 -15.95
CA PHE A 163 -11.24 -0.57 -16.01
C PHE A 163 -9.93 -0.42 -15.24
N LYS A 164 -9.22 0.72 -15.40
CA LYS A 164 -7.91 0.94 -14.78
C LYS A 164 -7.98 1.12 -13.25
N PHE A 165 -8.97 1.86 -12.76
CA PHE A 165 -9.10 2.21 -11.33
C PHE A 165 -10.33 1.58 -10.69
N GLY A 166 -11.46 1.56 -11.38
CA GLY A 166 -12.73 1.04 -10.84
C GLY A 166 -12.70 -0.47 -10.57
N LEU A 167 -12.28 -1.28 -11.54
CA LEU A 167 -12.29 -2.74 -11.44
C LEU A 167 -11.45 -3.24 -10.24
N PRO A 168 -10.19 -2.80 -10.04
CA PRO A 168 -9.41 -3.22 -8.87
C PRO A 168 -10.03 -2.78 -7.55
N LEU A 169 -10.59 -1.56 -7.48
CA LEU A 169 -11.27 -1.08 -6.28
C LEU A 169 -12.49 -1.93 -5.95
N VAL A 170 -13.28 -2.31 -6.95
CA VAL A 170 -14.45 -3.19 -6.77
C VAL A 170 -14.05 -4.59 -6.30
N PHE A 171 -13.01 -5.19 -6.89
CA PHE A 171 -12.48 -6.47 -6.39
C PHE A 171 -12.03 -6.37 -4.94
N GLY A 172 -11.31 -5.30 -4.59
CA GLY A 172 -10.95 -4.99 -3.21
C GLY A 172 -12.16 -4.96 -2.28
N ARG A 173 -13.25 -4.28 -2.69
CA ARG A 173 -14.49 -4.25 -1.92
C ARG A 173 -15.10 -5.62 -1.72
N ILE A 174 -15.13 -6.47 -2.75
CA ILE A 174 -15.64 -7.84 -2.63
C ILE A 174 -14.85 -8.62 -1.55
N VAL A 175 -13.52 -8.51 -1.57
CA VAL A 175 -12.64 -9.13 -0.56
C VAL A 175 -12.95 -8.58 0.84
N GLY A 176 -13.00 -7.25 0.99
CA GLY A 176 -13.32 -6.60 2.28
C GLY A 176 -14.66 -7.05 2.86
N ARG A 177 -15.69 -7.16 2.01
CA ARG A 177 -17.01 -7.63 2.40
C ARG A 177 -17.00 -9.10 2.85
N GLY A 178 -16.22 -9.94 2.18
CA GLY A 178 -15.97 -11.33 2.60
C GLY A 178 -15.36 -11.43 4.00
N ILE A 179 -14.36 -10.59 4.29
CA ILE A 179 -13.73 -10.51 5.62
C ILE A 179 -14.75 -10.12 6.69
N LEU A 180 -15.60 -9.11 6.41
CA LEU A 180 -16.65 -8.67 7.35
C LEU A 180 -17.68 -9.79 7.63
N ILE A 181 -18.15 -10.48 6.60
CA ILE A 181 -19.11 -11.59 6.72
C ILE A 181 -18.50 -12.73 7.54
N PHE A 182 -17.27 -13.13 7.23
CA PHE A 182 -16.57 -14.18 7.96
C PHE A 182 -16.35 -13.79 9.44
N GLY A 183 -15.93 -12.55 9.69
CA GLY A 183 -15.75 -12.01 11.03
C GLY A 183 -17.04 -12.00 11.84
N PHE A 184 -18.17 -11.60 11.22
CA PHE A 184 -19.49 -11.67 11.84
C PHE A 184 -19.90 -13.10 12.16
N GLY A 185 -19.79 -14.02 11.20
CA GLY A 185 -20.12 -15.44 11.39
C GLY A 185 -19.29 -16.08 12.51
N ARG A 186 -17.98 -15.79 12.56
CA ARG A 186 -17.09 -16.30 13.63
C ARG A 186 -17.47 -15.75 15.01
N ARG A 187 -17.85 -14.46 15.10
CA ARG A 187 -18.35 -13.86 16.36
C ARG A 187 -19.63 -14.52 16.82
N MET A 188 -20.58 -14.73 15.91
CA MET A 188 -21.85 -15.41 16.20
C MET A 188 -21.63 -16.87 16.63
N TRP A 189 -20.73 -17.61 15.97
CA TRP A 189 -20.41 -18.97 16.38
C TRP A 189 -19.81 -19.03 17.79
N ARG A 190 -18.87 -18.14 18.10
CA ARG A 190 -18.25 -18.06 19.44
C ARG A 190 -19.25 -17.69 20.53
N SER A 191 -20.19 -16.78 20.26
CA SER A 191 -21.20 -16.40 21.25
C SER A 191 -22.22 -17.52 21.51
N VAL A 192 -22.53 -18.35 20.51
CA VAL A 192 -23.51 -19.43 20.62
C VAL A 192 -22.90 -20.74 21.14
N PHE A 193 -21.69 -21.10 20.71
CA PHE A 193 -21.10 -22.42 20.97
C PHE A 193 -19.75 -22.40 21.70
N GLY A 194 -19.19 -21.23 22.00
CA GLY A 194 -17.86 -21.09 22.61
C GLY A 194 -17.87 -21.08 24.15
N ARG A 195 -18.47 -22.08 24.79
CA ARG A 195 -18.14 -22.43 26.18
C ARG A 195 -17.05 -23.49 26.20
#